data_AF-G5AFI5-F1
#
_entry.id   AF-G5AFI5-F1
#
_cell.length_a   1.000
_cell.length_b   1.000
_cell.length_c   1.000
_cell.angle_alpha   90.00
_cell.angle_beta   90.00
_cell.angle_gamma   90.00
#
_symmetry.space_group_name_H-M   'P 1'
#
loop_
_entity.id
_entity.type
_entity.pdbx_description
1 polymer ?
#
loop_
_entity_poly.entity_id
_entity_poly.type
_entity_poly.pdbx_seq_one_letter_code
_entity_poly.pdbx_strand_id
1 'polypeptide(L)'
;GGLEKFSGKHHEYATWKDKLLTHVAQFQLEAENKLLEAGDPDPKVCMRDFLESTPPCLTDADVKAAPPEGQLAVREEIMVWRKADAAMRHVLNSTLPNSFLSSLPDEVQNMEVRLIWQHLERKFTNGDAGGLV
;
A
#
# COMPACT_ATOMS: atom_id res chain seq x y z
N GLY A 1 15.33 9.88 -7.57
CA GLY A 1 14.58 9.80 -8.85
C GLY A 1 13.21 9.27 -8.52
N GLY A 2 12.14 9.97 -8.92
CA GLY A 2 10.77 9.55 -8.63
C GLY A 2 10.33 8.39 -9.52
N LEU A 3 9.43 7.55 -9.00
CA LEU A 3 8.80 6.48 -9.77
C LEU A 3 7.97 7.08 -10.92
N GLU A 4 8.13 6.52 -12.11
CA GLU A 4 7.43 7.00 -13.32
C GLU A 4 5.92 6.72 -13.22
N LYS A 5 5.12 7.65 -13.74
CA LYS A 5 3.67 7.45 -13.86
C LYS A 5 3.39 6.32 -14.84
N PHE A 6 2.48 5.43 -14.44
CA PHE A 6 1.93 4.43 -15.32
C PHE A 6 1.10 5.09 -16.41
N SER A 7 1.37 4.73 -17.67
CA SER A 7 0.64 5.29 -18.82
C SER A 7 -0.77 4.69 -18.98
N GLY A 8 -1.08 3.61 -18.27
CA GLY A 8 -2.31 2.84 -18.47
C GLY A 8 -2.25 1.81 -19.60
N LYS A 9 -1.07 1.57 -20.21
CA LYS A 9 -0.90 0.57 -21.28
C LYS A 9 -0.56 -0.81 -20.70
N HIS A 10 -1.24 -1.84 -21.20
CA HIS A 10 -1.05 -3.24 -20.77
C HIS A 10 0.39 -3.74 -20.90
N HIS A 11 1.05 -3.50 -22.04
CA HIS A 11 2.42 -3.99 -22.28
C HIS A 11 3.47 -3.35 -21.37
N GLU A 12 3.16 -2.21 -20.73
CA GLU A 12 4.04 -1.55 -19.77
C GLU A 12 3.76 -1.98 -18.32
N TYR A 13 2.63 -2.66 -18.07
CA TYR A 13 2.15 -2.96 -16.72
C TYR A 13 3.14 -3.81 -15.92
N ALA A 14 3.67 -4.89 -16.51
CA ALA A 14 4.60 -5.77 -15.80
C ALA A 14 5.87 -5.03 -15.34
N THR A 15 6.48 -4.26 -16.24
CA THR A 15 7.67 -3.45 -15.94
C THR A 15 7.38 -2.34 -14.94
N TRP A 16 6.24 -1.66 -15.08
CA TRP A 16 5.84 -0.63 -14.14
C TRP A 16 5.55 -1.19 -12.75
N LYS A 17 4.86 -2.33 -12.66
CA LYS A 17 4.58 -3.05 -11.41
C LYS A 17 5.88 -3.42 -10.69
N ASP A 18 6.85 -3.96 -11.42
CA ASP A 18 8.17 -4.32 -10.86
C ASP A 18 8.89 -3.09 -10.27
N LYS A 19 8.89 -1.97 -11.01
CA LYS A 19 9.45 -0.70 -10.52
C LYS A 19 8.71 -0.17 -9.28
N LEU A 20 7.38 -0.26 -9.26
CA LEU A 20 6.56 0.13 -8.11
C LEU A 20 6.92 -0.70 -6.87
N LEU A 21 6.96 -2.03 -7.01
CA LEU A 21 7.28 -2.94 -5.91
C LEU A 21 8.70 -2.71 -5.40
N THR A 22 9.66 -2.46 -6.30
CA THR A 22 11.04 -2.10 -5.92
C THR A 22 11.08 -0.79 -5.15
N HIS A 23 10.32 0.22 -5.59
CA HIS A 23 10.26 1.51 -4.90
C HIS A 23 9.64 1.38 -3.50
N VAL A 24 8.57 0.61 -3.36
CA VAL A 24 7.95 0.30 -2.06
C VAL A 24 8.93 -0.42 -1.14
N ALA A 25 9.67 -1.41 -1.64
CA ALA A 25 10.69 -2.12 -0.87
C ALA A 25 11.84 -1.20 -0.41
N GLN A 26 12.29 -0.26 -1.26
CA GLN A 26 13.29 0.73 -0.88
C GLN A 26 12.79 1.68 0.20
N PHE A 27 11.54 2.14 0.09
CA PHE A 27 10.94 3.02 1.09
C PHE A 27 10.78 2.33 2.45
N GLN A 28 10.38 1.05 2.42
CA GLN A 28 10.32 0.19 3.60
C GLN A 28 11.70 0.03 4.26
N LEU A 29 12.74 -0.27 3.46
CA LEU A 29 14.10 -0.40 3.96
C LEU A 29 14.62 0.91 4.59
N GLU A 30 14.28 2.07 4.02
CA GLU A 30 14.64 3.36 4.61
C GLU A 30 13.92 3.62 5.94
N ALA A 31 12.65 3.24 6.04
CA ALA A 31 11.88 3.34 7.27
C ALA A 31 12.45 2.42 8.37
N GLU A 32 12.79 1.17 8.03
CA GLU A 32 13.46 0.21 8.92
C GLU A 32 14.80 0.73 9.42
N ASN A 33 15.65 1.26 8.51
CA ASN A 33 16.93 1.84 8.90
C ASN A 33 16.78 3.01 9.88
N LYS A 34 15.80 3.89 9.66
CA LYS A 34 15.53 5.01 10.58
C LYS A 34 15.06 4.55 11.96
N LEU A 35 14.30 3.46 12.04
CA LEU A 35 13.87 2.86 13.30
C LEU A 35 15.07 2.23 14.03
N LEU A 36 15.91 1.49 13.31
CA LEU A 36 17.17 0.95 13.83
C LEU A 36 18.09 2.06 14.37
N GLU A 37 18.25 3.16 13.63
CA GLU A 37 19.03 4.32 14.08
C GLU A 37 18.42 5.00 15.32
N ALA A 38 17.08 4.98 15.45
CA ALA A 38 16.37 5.51 16.61
C ALA A 38 16.39 4.57 17.83
N GLY A 39 16.89 3.33 17.68
CA GLY A 39 16.86 2.31 18.73
C GLY A 39 15.47 1.70 18.95
N ASP A 40 14.55 1.90 18.01
CA ASP A 40 13.19 1.37 18.06
C ASP A 40 13.12 0.06 17.26
N PRO A 41 12.68 -1.07 17.85
CA PRO A 41 13.08 -2.36 17.33
C PRO A 41 12.28 -2.91 16.15
N ASP A 42 11.11 -2.38 15.74
CA ASP A 42 10.41 -3.05 14.63
C ASP A 42 9.26 -2.22 14.00
N PRO A 43 9.28 -1.96 12.68
CA PRO A 43 8.06 -1.62 11.98
C PRO A 43 7.19 -2.88 11.84
N LYS A 44 6.27 -3.06 12.79
CA LYS A 44 5.30 -4.18 12.82
C LYS A 44 4.41 -4.33 11.58
N VAL A 45 4.40 -3.35 10.68
CA VAL A 45 3.56 -3.33 9.48
C VAL A 45 4.41 -2.95 8.27
N CYS A 46 4.47 -3.83 7.28
CA CYS A 46 5.16 -3.56 6.02
C CYS A 46 4.21 -2.87 5.03
N MET A 47 4.70 -1.87 4.30
CA MET A 47 3.93 -1.20 3.25
C MET A 47 3.43 -2.17 2.16
N ARG A 48 4.23 -3.21 1.87
CA ARG A 48 3.85 -4.26 0.91
C ARG A 48 2.65 -5.08 1.38
N ASP A 49 2.47 -5.24 2.69
CA ASP A 49 1.36 -6.03 3.23
C ASP A 49 0.01 -5.49 2.80
N PHE A 50 -0.10 -4.17 2.55
CA PHE A 50 -1.32 -3.52 2.04
C PHE A 50 -1.67 -3.87 0.59
N LEU A 51 -0.72 -4.41 -0.19
CA LEU A 51 -0.98 -4.89 -1.55
C LEU A 51 -1.52 -6.32 -1.54
N GLU A 52 -1.01 -7.15 -0.64
CA GLU A 52 -1.33 -8.58 -0.59
C GLU A 52 -2.54 -8.86 0.32
N SER A 53 -2.63 -8.14 1.43
CA SER A 53 -3.62 -8.30 2.49
C SER A 53 -4.11 -6.97 3.04
N THR A 54 -5.09 -7.02 3.93
CA THR A 54 -5.43 -5.88 4.78
C THR A 54 -4.78 -6.19 6.13
N PRO A 55 -3.66 -5.55 6.48
CA PRO A 55 -3.00 -5.83 7.76
C PRO A 55 -3.98 -5.51 8.89
N PRO A 56 -4.05 -6.32 9.96
CA PRO A 56 -4.97 -6.07 11.07
C PRO A 56 -4.75 -4.66 11.61
N CYS A 57 -5.81 -3.85 11.55
CA CYS A 57 -5.80 -2.47 12.01
C CYS A 57 -6.36 -2.41 13.42
N LEU A 58 -5.51 -2.03 14.38
CA LEU A 58 -5.96 -1.73 15.73
C LEU A 58 -6.74 -0.41 15.75
N THR A 59 -7.67 -0.29 16.68
CA THR A 59 -8.57 0.85 16.82
C THR A 59 -8.44 1.49 18.20
N ASP A 60 -9.05 2.67 18.37
CA ASP A 60 -9.15 3.31 19.67
C ASP A 60 -9.92 2.44 20.70
N ALA A 61 -10.73 1.49 20.25
CA ALA A 61 -11.36 0.50 21.13
C ALA A 61 -10.33 -0.49 21.68
N ASP A 62 -9.36 -0.92 20.86
CA ASP A 62 -8.27 -1.81 21.26
C ASP A 62 -7.32 -1.12 22.25
N VAL A 63 -7.09 0.18 22.07
CA VAL A 63 -6.36 1.01 23.05
C VAL A 63 -7.04 1.00 24.41
N LYS A 64 -8.38 1.10 24.43
CA LYS A 64 -9.16 1.08 25.68
C LYS A 64 -9.24 -0.32 26.30
N ALA A 65 -9.17 -1.37 25.49
CA ALA A 65 -9.17 -2.75 25.95
C ALA A 65 -7.82 -3.21 26.51
N ALA A 66 -6.72 -2.54 26.12
CA ALA A 66 -5.38 -2.86 26.60
C ALA A 66 -5.13 -2.40 28.06
N PRO A 67 -4.32 -3.15 28.84
CA PRO A 67 -3.84 -2.71 30.14
C PRO A 67 -3.15 -1.34 30.05
N PRO A 68 -3.19 -0.50 31.11
CA PRO A 68 -2.61 0.85 31.09
C PRO A 68 -1.16 0.90 30.58
N GLU A 69 -0.36 -0.11 30.94
CA GLU A 69 1.05 -0.24 30.56
C GLU A 69 1.25 -0.55 29.06
N GLY A 70 0.25 -1.15 28.40
CA GLY A 70 0.28 -1.51 26.97
C GLY A 70 -0.42 -0.53 26.03
N GLN A 71 -1.16 0.47 26.55
CA GLN A 71 -1.93 1.40 25.71
C GLN A 71 -1.05 2.25 24.80
N LEU A 72 0.16 2.62 25.26
CA LEU A 72 1.11 3.37 24.45
C LEU A 72 1.57 2.57 23.24
N ALA A 73 1.94 1.30 23.44
CA ALA A 73 2.36 0.40 22.36
C ALA A 73 1.24 0.19 21.32
N VAL A 74 -0.01 0.02 21.77
CA VAL A 74 -1.17 -0.09 20.85
C VAL A 74 -1.36 1.20 20.04
N ARG A 75 -1.18 2.38 20.66
CA ARG A 75 -1.25 3.67 19.94
C ARG A 75 -0.13 3.83 18.92
N GLU A 76 1.08 3.40 19.25
CA GLU A 76 2.23 3.42 18.35
C GLU A 76 1.99 2.51 17.14
N GLU A 77 1.46 1.29 17.36
CA GLU A 77 1.06 0.38 16.29
C GLU A 77 0.02 0.99 15.34
N ILE A 78 -1.02 1.65 15.90
CA ILE A 78 -2.03 2.37 15.10
C ILE A 78 -1.36 3.47 14.25
N MET A 79 -0.42 4.22 14.82
CA MET A 79 0.29 5.26 14.10
C MET A 79 1.18 4.72 12.99
N VAL A 80 1.92 3.62 13.24
CA VAL A 80 2.75 2.95 12.23
C VAL A 80 1.88 2.44 11.09
N TRP A 81 0.75 1.78 11.39
CA TRP A 81 -0.19 1.32 10.39
C TRP A 81 -0.74 2.47 9.54
N ARG A 82 -1.21 3.57 10.16
CA ARG A 82 -1.76 4.73 9.45
C ARG A 82 -0.72 5.41 8.56
N LYS A 83 0.54 5.48 9.00
CA LYS A 83 1.64 6.01 8.19
C LYS A 83 1.90 5.14 6.96
N ALA A 84 1.94 3.82 7.13
CA ALA A 84 2.16 2.88 6.04
C ALA A 84 1.01 2.90 5.01
N ASP A 85 -0.25 2.92 5.46
CA ASP A 85 -1.43 3.06 4.58
C ASP A 85 -1.38 4.37 3.79
N ALA A 86 -1.14 5.50 4.48
CA ALA A 86 -1.07 6.81 3.83
C ALA A 86 0.07 6.90 2.82
N ALA A 87 1.25 6.35 3.14
CA ALA A 87 2.38 6.30 2.23
C ALA A 87 2.05 5.46 0.98
N MET A 88 1.42 4.30 1.14
CA MET A 88 1.01 3.46 0.01
C MET A 88 -0.05 4.14 -0.85
N ARG A 89 -1.06 4.77 -0.25
CA ARG A 89 -2.06 5.58 -0.98
C ARG A 89 -1.38 6.70 -1.76
N HIS A 90 -0.39 7.38 -1.17
CA HIS A 90 0.35 8.43 -1.85
C HIS A 90 1.15 7.90 -3.05
N VAL A 91 1.84 6.76 -2.89
CA VAL A 91 2.58 6.11 -3.97
C VAL A 91 1.63 5.73 -5.11
N LEU A 92 0.48 5.13 -4.82
CA LEU A 92 -0.51 4.79 -5.86
C LEU A 92 -1.07 6.04 -6.53
N ASN A 93 -1.47 7.06 -5.77
CA ASN A 93 -2.04 8.29 -6.34
C ASN A 93 -1.03 9.10 -7.18
N SER A 94 0.25 9.04 -6.84
CA SER A 94 1.30 9.75 -7.60
C SER A 94 1.71 9.02 -8.88
N THR A 95 1.50 7.71 -8.94
CA THR A 95 2.01 6.85 -10.02
C THR A 95 0.91 6.33 -10.93
N LEU A 96 -0.34 6.27 -10.48
CA LEU A 96 -1.47 5.91 -11.33
C LEU A 96 -1.96 7.12 -12.15
N PRO A 97 -2.42 6.90 -13.39
CA PRO A 97 -2.97 7.97 -14.19
C PRO A 97 -4.34 8.39 -13.65
N ASN A 98 -4.65 9.69 -13.70
CA ASN A 98 -5.94 10.23 -13.24
C ASN A 98 -7.14 9.56 -13.93
N SER A 99 -6.98 9.16 -15.20
CA SER A 99 -8.00 8.43 -15.96
C SER A 99 -8.28 7.05 -15.36
N PHE A 100 -7.28 6.38 -14.79
CA PHE A 100 -7.47 5.13 -14.08
C PHE A 100 -8.17 5.37 -12.74
N LEU A 101 -7.70 6.35 -11.96
CA LEU A 101 -8.32 6.70 -10.69
C LEU A 101 -9.80 7.08 -10.86
N SER A 102 -10.12 7.83 -11.92
CA SER A 102 -11.50 8.20 -12.26
C SER A 102 -12.35 7.05 -12.80
N SER A 103 -11.71 5.97 -13.28
CA SER A 103 -12.39 4.76 -13.74
C SER A 103 -12.69 3.77 -12.62
N LEU A 104 -12.10 3.98 -11.43
CA LEU A 104 -12.43 3.19 -10.26
C LEU A 104 -13.85 3.58 -9.79
N PRO A 105 -14.69 2.62 -9.40
CA PRO A 105 -15.96 2.91 -8.73
C PRO A 105 -15.73 3.88 -7.57
N ASP A 106 -16.65 4.81 -7.31
CA ASP A 106 -16.57 5.74 -6.16
C ASP A 106 -16.33 5.00 -4.83
N GLU A 107 -16.86 3.78 -4.73
CA GLU A 107 -16.65 2.84 -3.62
C GLU A 107 -15.17 2.44 -3.49
N VAL A 108 -14.48 2.21 -4.62
CA VAL A 108 -13.08 1.77 -4.67
C VAL A 108 -12.09 2.93 -4.50
N GLN A 109 -12.45 4.16 -4.91
CA GLN A 109 -11.61 5.35 -4.75
C GLN A 109 -11.33 5.71 -3.28
N ASN A 110 -12.27 5.39 -2.37
CA ASN A 110 -12.14 5.63 -0.93
C ASN A 110 -11.85 4.37 -0.11
N MET A 111 -11.72 3.22 -0.78
CA MET A 111 -11.50 1.92 -0.16
C MET A 111 -10.02 1.68 0.19
N GLU A 112 -9.75 0.49 0.75
CA GLU A 112 -8.43 0.01 1.13
C GLU A 112 -7.48 -0.09 -0.08
N VAL A 113 -6.19 0.20 0.14
CA VAL A 113 -5.10 0.08 -0.85
C VAL A 113 -5.16 -1.26 -1.60
N ARG A 114 -5.45 -2.35 -0.88
CA ARG A 114 -5.60 -3.70 -1.41
C ARG A 114 -6.62 -3.81 -2.54
N LEU A 115 -7.76 -3.12 -2.42
CA LEU A 115 -8.85 -3.22 -3.39
C LEU A 115 -8.52 -2.46 -4.69
N ILE A 116 -7.84 -1.32 -4.56
CA ILE A 116 -7.27 -0.59 -5.70
C ILE A 116 -6.26 -1.49 -6.43
N TRP A 117 -5.38 -2.16 -5.67
CA TRP A 117 -4.38 -3.09 -6.21
C TRP A 117 -5.01 -4.30 -6.92
N GLN A 118 -6.00 -4.94 -6.32
CA GLN A 118 -6.72 -6.06 -6.95
C GLN A 118 -7.41 -5.65 -8.25
N HIS A 119 -7.94 -4.43 -8.33
CA HIS A 119 -8.54 -3.93 -9.55
C HIS A 119 -7.49 -3.73 -10.66
N LEU A 120 -6.30 -3.23 -10.32
CA LEU A 120 -5.16 -3.13 -11.25
C LEU A 120 -4.74 -4.50 -11.78
N GLU A 121 -4.55 -5.46 -10.87
CA GLU A 121 -4.16 -6.82 -11.23
C GLU A 121 -5.20 -7.47 -12.16
N ARG A 122 -6.49 -7.35 -11.83
CA ARG A 122 -7.56 -7.88 -12.68
C ARG A 122 -7.57 -7.22 -14.06
N LYS A 123 -7.38 -5.91 -14.12
CA LYS A 123 -7.48 -5.16 -15.38
C LYS A 123 -6.29 -5.44 -16.29
N PHE A 124 -5.07 -5.47 -15.76
CA PHE A 124 -3.86 -5.47 -16.57
C PHE A 124 -3.13 -6.82 -16.63
N THR A 125 -3.36 -7.71 -15.67
CA THR A 125 -2.71 -9.04 -15.63
C THR A 125 -3.55 -10.12 -16.31
N ASN A 126 -4.88 -9.99 -16.36
CA ASN A 126 -5.77 -10.95 -17.05
C ASN A 126 -6.02 -10.63 -18.54
N GLY A 127 -5.16 -9.84 -19.17
CA GLY A 127 -5.32 -9.43 -20.56
C GLY A 127 -4.64 -10.35 -21.58
N ASP A 128 -4.87 -11.66 -21.54
CA ASP A 128 -4.75 -12.55 -22.73
C ASP A 128 -5.39 -13.94 -22.48
N ALA A 129 -6.72 -14.02 -22.42
CA ALA A 129 -7.45 -15.30 -22.52
C ALA A 129 -8.83 -15.16 -23.18
N GLY A 130 -9.02 -14.15 -24.02
CA GLY A 130 -10.34 -13.80 -24.57
C GLY A 130 -10.28 -13.22 -25.97
N GLY A 131 -9.54 -13.87 -26.87
CA GLY A 131 -9.39 -13.45 -28.27
C GLY A 131 -9.38 -14.62 -29.24
N LEU A 132 -10.31 -15.57 -29.09
CA LEU A 132 -10.64 -16.58 -30.10
C LEU A 132 -12.16 -16.63 -30.24
N VAL A 133 -12.68 -15.84 -31.17
CA VAL A 133 -13.92 -16.13 -31.92
C VAL A 133 -13.68 -15.79 -33.39
#